data_AF-A0A1S8YEG1-F1
#
_entry.id   AF-A0A1S8YEG1-F1
#
_cell.length_a   1.000
_cell.length_b   1.000
_cell.length_c   1.000
_cell.angle_alpha   90.00
_cell.angle_beta   90.00
_cell.angle_gamma   90.00
#
_symmetry.space_group_name_H-M   'P 1'
#
loop_
_entity.id
_entity.type
_entity.pdbx_description
1 polymer ?
#
loop_
_entity_poly.entity_id
_entity_poly.type
_entity_poly.pdbx_seq_one_letter_code
_entity_poly.pdbx_strand_id
1 'polypeptide(L)'
;MARTVPALADITEQQLRDIRNQLPDADVAGDSDYAIRAYAVSGVAQGLYNDQTWILRQIFPDTADHDWLVMHARTRGLSPKPASPAGGQVQLTGTAGLRVAAGLQFRAINGSVLYQTTADTRLGDKGAGTVSARAMTAGMAGNLGDNTAGTLLSAPQGLDSTVTITSMRGGTEAESDASLLARLLELMRRPPA
;
A
#
# COMPACT_ATOMS: atom_id res chain seq x y z
N MET A 1 -2.85 30.49 8.01
CA MET A 1 -2.09 29.63 8.94
C MET A 1 -3.01 28.52 9.41
N ALA A 2 -2.53 27.28 9.48
CA ALA A 2 -3.30 26.17 10.05
C ALA A 2 -3.56 26.44 11.54
N ARG A 3 -4.78 26.17 12.02
CA ARG A 3 -5.14 26.31 13.44
C ARG A 3 -4.40 25.23 14.23
N THR A 4 -3.60 25.63 15.21
CA THR A 4 -2.97 24.69 16.15
C THR A 4 -3.98 24.29 17.22
N VAL A 5 -4.04 23.00 17.54
CA VAL A 5 -4.86 22.51 18.66
C VAL A 5 -4.22 22.95 19.98
N PRO A 6 -4.95 23.60 20.89
CA PRO A 6 -4.41 23.98 22.20
C PRO A 6 -3.93 22.78 23.02
N ALA A 7 -2.94 22.98 23.90
CA ALA A 7 -2.48 21.92 24.78
C ALA A 7 -3.59 21.57 25.80
N LEU A 8 -3.56 20.34 26.33
CA LEU A 8 -4.60 19.87 27.24
C LEU A 8 -4.66 20.71 28.51
N ALA A 9 -3.49 21.12 28.99
CA ALA A 9 -3.35 22.01 30.14
C ALA A 9 -4.05 23.35 29.90
N ASP A 10 -3.90 23.95 28.71
CA ASP A 10 -4.51 25.23 28.37
C ASP A 10 -6.04 25.12 28.33
N ILE A 11 -6.57 24.04 27.75
CA ILE A 11 -8.01 23.77 27.69
C ILE A 11 -8.57 23.57 29.11
N THR A 12 -7.86 22.80 29.94
CA THR A 12 -8.26 22.53 31.33
C THR A 12 -8.25 23.81 32.15
N GLU A 13 -7.20 24.62 32.01
CA GLU A 13 -7.09 25.88 32.74
C GLU A 13 -8.20 26.86 32.31
N GLN A 14 -8.51 26.92 31.01
CA GLN A 14 -9.64 27.72 30.52
C GLN A 14 -10.98 27.24 31.12
N GLN A 15 -11.23 25.93 31.12
CA GLN A 15 -12.45 25.38 31.72
C GLN A 15 -12.56 25.68 33.22
N LEU A 16 -11.45 25.57 33.96
CA LEU A 16 -11.41 25.89 35.40
C LEU A 16 -11.64 27.38 35.67
N ARG A 17 -11.10 28.27 34.81
CA ARG A 17 -11.40 29.71 34.87
C ARG A 17 -12.88 29.97 34.63
N ASP A 18 -13.49 29.33 33.63
CA ASP A 18 -14.90 29.50 33.31
C ASP A 18 -15.81 28.99 34.44
N ILE A 19 -15.47 27.87 35.08
CA ILE A 19 -16.16 27.36 36.27
C ILE A 19 -16.10 28.38 37.41
N ARG A 20 -14.91 28.88 37.76
CA ARG A 20 -14.73 29.88 38.83
C ARG A 20 -15.49 31.18 38.56
N ASN A 21 -15.54 31.61 37.31
CA ASN A 21 -16.27 32.81 36.92
C ASN A 21 -17.79 32.66 37.10
N GLN A 22 -18.34 31.46 36.85
CA GLN A 22 -19.78 31.18 37.01
C GLN A 22 -20.16 30.82 38.45
N LEU A 23 -19.25 30.15 39.16
CA LEU A 23 -19.43 29.67 40.54
C LEU A 23 -18.20 30.09 41.37
N PRO A 24 -18.22 31.32 41.95
CA PRO A 24 -17.09 31.85 42.70
C PRO A 24 -16.65 30.98 43.89
N ASP A 25 -17.59 30.24 44.49
CA ASP A 25 -17.34 29.35 45.64
C ASP A 25 -16.93 27.92 45.23
N ALA A 26 -16.78 27.62 43.93
CA ALA A 26 -16.38 26.31 43.47
C ALA A 26 -14.91 26.01 43.83
N ASP A 27 -14.67 24.89 44.51
CA ASP A 27 -13.33 24.36 44.68
C ASP A 27 -12.81 23.79 43.35
N VAL A 28 -11.60 24.20 42.99
CA VAL A 28 -10.92 23.95 41.72
C VAL A 28 -9.50 23.43 41.96
N ALA A 29 -9.17 23.06 43.21
CA ALA A 29 -7.94 22.34 43.52
C ALA A 29 -7.85 21.04 42.72
N GLY A 30 -6.64 20.53 42.50
CA GLY A 30 -6.41 19.42 41.55
C GLY A 30 -7.17 18.13 41.86
N ASP A 31 -7.52 17.88 43.12
CA ASP A 31 -8.29 16.74 43.61
C ASP A 31 -9.79 17.03 43.81
N SER A 32 -10.25 18.24 43.52
CA SER A 32 -11.66 18.61 43.60
C SER A 32 -12.50 17.95 42.50
N ASP A 33 -13.79 17.75 42.79
CA ASP A 33 -14.76 17.23 41.80
C ASP A 33 -14.81 18.08 40.52
N TYR A 34 -14.72 19.41 40.64
CA TYR A 34 -14.70 20.30 39.48
C TYR A 34 -13.42 20.16 38.67
N ALA A 35 -12.26 19.96 39.30
CA ALA A 35 -11.01 19.69 38.58
C ALA A 35 -11.05 18.36 37.84
N ILE A 36 -11.49 17.28 38.50
CA ILE A 36 -11.63 15.96 37.85
C ILE A 36 -12.57 16.05 36.63
N ARG A 37 -13.70 16.75 36.76
CA ARG A 37 -14.64 16.99 35.65
C ARG A 37 -14.02 17.85 34.54
N ALA A 38 -13.29 18.91 34.90
CA ALA A 38 -12.61 19.77 33.93
C ALA A 38 -11.56 18.99 33.12
N TYR A 39 -10.77 18.13 33.77
CA TYR A 39 -9.84 17.23 33.08
C TYR A 39 -10.56 16.28 32.11
N ALA A 40 -11.64 15.64 32.55
CA ALA A 40 -12.41 14.73 31.69
C ALA A 40 -13.00 15.46 30.46
N VAL A 41 -13.64 16.60 30.66
CA VAL A 41 -14.23 17.42 29.57
C VAL A 41 -13.16 17.93 28.62
N SER A 42 -12.01 18.38 29.16
CA SER A 42 -10.92 18.91 28.35
C SER A 42 -10.24 17.83 27.52
N GLY A 43 -10.14 16.60 28.04
CA GLY A 43 -9.67 15.44 27.28
C GLY A 43 -10.57 15.13 26.08
N VAL A 44 -11.89 15.13 26.30
CA VAL A 44 -12.87 14.98 25.19
C VAL A 44 -12.74 16.12 24.19
N ALA A 45 -12.69 17.37 24.65
CA ALA A 45 -12.57 18.54 23.78
C ALA A 45 -11.28 18.53 22.95
N GLN A 46 -10.15 18.13 23.54
CA GLN A 46 -8.89 18.00 22.81
C GLN A 46 -8.97 16.90 21.74
N GLY A 47 -9.57 15.75 22.06
CA GLY A 47 -9.85 14.70 21.07
C GLY A 47 -10.64 15.24 19.88
N LEU A 48 -11.73 15.97 20.15
CA LEU A 48 -12.55 16.60 19.10
C LEU A 48 -11.77 17.62 18.26
N TYR A 49 -10.90 18.44 18.87
CA TYR A 49 -10.06 19.38 18.11
C TYR A 49 -9.02 18.69 17.25
N ASN A 50 -8.44 17.59 17.72
CA ASN A 50 -7.52 16.77 16.93
C ASN A 50 -8.25 16.15 15.72
N ASP A 51 -9.41 15.57 15.95
CA ASP A 51 -10.22 14.97 14.87
C ASP A 51 -10.65 16.02 13.84
N GLN A 52 -11.09 17.21 14.27
CA GLN A 52 -11.41 18.32 13.36
C GLN A 52 -10.21 18.77 12.53
N THR A 53 -9.02 18.80 13.12
CA THR A 53 -7.78 19.15 12.41
C THR A 53 -7.43 18.08 11.38
N TRP A 54 -7.61 16.80 11.72
CA TRP A 54 -7.47 15.71 10.76
C TRP A 54 -8.50 15.81 9.63
N ILE A 55 -9.77 16.07 9.93
CA ILE A 55 -10.83 16.25 8.92
C ILE A 55 -10.46 17.40 7.96
N LEU A 56 -10.04 18.55 8.48
CA LEU A 56 -9.63 19.70 7.67
C LEU A 56 -8.48 19.33 6.71
N ARG A 57 -7.54 18.50 7.16
CA ARG A 57 -6.45 17.99 6.33
C ARG A 57 -6.97 17.16 5.14
N GLN A 58 -8.10 16.47 5.28
CA GLN A 58 -8.67 15.65 4.20
C GLN A 58 -9.50 16.46 3.18
N ILE A 59 -9.87 17.71 3.50
CA ILE A 59 -10.74 18.54 2.65
C ILE A 59 -10.09 18.85 1.30
N PHE A 60 -8.78 19.10 1.30
CA PHE A 60 -8.03 19.42 0.09
C PHE A 60 -7.19 18.24 -0.38
N PRO A 61 -7.15 17.95 -1.69
CA PRO A 61 -6.38 16.82 -2.21
C PRO A 61 -4.89 16.94 -1.90
N ASP A 62 -4.35 18.16 -1.82
CA ASP A 62 -2.92 18.40 -1.56
C ASP A 62 -2.46 17.97 -0.16
N THR A 63 -3.38 17.90 0.80
CA THR A 63 -3.07 17.55 2.20
C THR A 63 -3.70 16.23 2.63
N ALA A 64 -4.61 15.68 1.84
CA ALA A 64 -5.37 14.47 2.14
C ALA A 64 -4.47 13.22 2.21
N ASP A 65 -4.84 12.30 3.08
CA ASP A 65 -4.28 10.95 3.14
C ASP A 65 -4.77 10.12 1.93
N HIS A 66 -4.08 9.01 1.62
CA HIS A 66 -4.30 8.20 0.41
C HIS A 66 -5.77 7.98 0.05
N ASP A 67 -6.57 7.43 0.96
CA ASP A 67 -7.97 7.05 0.66
C ASP A 67 -8.82 8.27 0.26
N TRP A 68 -8.61 9.40 0.92
CA TRP A 68 -9.32 10.65 0.62
C TRP A 68 -8.81 11.30 -0.66
N LEU A 69 -7.50 11.26 -0.93
CA LEU A 69 -6.94 11.67 -2.22
C LEU A 69 -7.53 10.83 -3.37
N VAL A 70 -7.70 9.52 -3.17
CA VAL A 70 -8.34 8.63 -4.15
C VAL A 70 -9.80 9.03 -4.36
N MET A 71 -10.55 9.38 -3.31
CA MET A 71 -11.91 9.91 -3.45
C MET A 71 -11.93 11.20 -4.27
N HIS A 72 -11.04 12.15 -3.97
CA HIS A 72 -10.89 13.39 -4.75
C HIS A 72 -10.58 13.09 -6.22
N ALA A 73 -9.63 12.19 -6.50
CA ALA A 73 -9.28 11.79 -7.85
C ALA A 73 -10.46 11.17 -8.62
N ARG A 74 -11.25 10.31 -7.96
CA ARG A 74 -12.44 9.66 -8.54
C ARG A 74 -13.50 10.65 -8.99
N THR A 75 -13.65 11.80 -8.33
CA THR A 75 -14.59 12.86 -8.76
C THR A 75 -14.30 13.39 -10.17
N ARG A 76 -13.08 13.17 -10.67
CA ARG A 76 -12.63 13.56 -12.01
C ARG A 76 -12.32 12.34 -12.91
N GLY A 77 -12.82 11.16 -12.56
CA GLY A 77 -12.60 9.94 -13.33
C GLY A 77 -11.16 9.40 -13.27
N LEU A 78 -10.35 9.86 -12.31
CA LEU A 78 -9.02 9.32 -12.08
C LEU A 78 -9.04 8.23 -11.01
N SER A 79 -8.25 7.20 -11.23
CA SER A 79 -7.93 6.17 -10.25
C SER A 79 -6.40 5.96 -10.19
N PRO A 80 -5.86 5.55 -9.03
CA PRO A 80 -4.45 5.15 -8.93
C PRO A 80 -4.14 4.04 -9.93
N LYS A 81 -2.96 4.09 -10.54
CA LYS A 81 -2.47 2.92 -11.29
C LYS A 81 -2.08 1.82 -10.28
N PRO A 82 -2.60 0.60 -10.44
CA PRO A 82 -2.22 -0.51 -9.58
C PRO A 82 -0.78 -0.95 -9.87
N ALA A 83 -0.15 -1.59 -8.89
CA ALA A 83 1.09 -2.32 -9.13
C ALA A 83 0.86 -3.44 -10.16
N SER A 84 1.82 -3.65 -11.07
CA SER A 84 1.80 -4.80 -11.99
C SER A 84 2.82 -5.85 -11.55
N PRO A 85 2.51 -7.16 -11.69
CA PRO A 85 3.49 -8.21 -11.51
C PRO A 85 4.45 -8.27 -12.70
N ALA A 86 5.70 -8.63 -12.42
CA ALA A 86 6.63 -8.97 -13.48
C ALA A 86 6.16 -10.24 -14.21
N GLY A 87 6.33 -10.25 -15.52
CA GLY A 87 6.01 -11.36 -16.40
C GLY A 87 7.15 -11.64 -17.37
N GLY A 88 7.19 -12.87 -17.86
CA GLY A 88 8.18 -13.26 -18.85
C GLY A 88 8.14 -14.74 -19.12
N GLN A 89 9.30 -15.33 -19.36
CA GLN A 89 9.45 -16.72 -19.74
C GLN A 89 10.45 -17.44 -18.86
N VAL A 90 10.22 -18.73 -18.69
CA VAL A 90 11.14 -19.65 -18.04
C VAL A 90 11.36 -20.87 -18.89
N GLN A 91 12.55 -21.45 -18.80
CA GLN A 91 12.91 -22.70 -19.43
C GLN A 91 12.98 -23.80 -18.37
N LEU A 92 12.23 -24.86 -18.63
CA LEU A 92 12.18 -26.06 -17.83
C LEU A 92 12.92 -27.20 -18.55
N THR A 93 13.53 -28.09 -17.77
CA THR A 93 14.20 -29.29 -18.27
C THR A 93 13.67 -30.54 -17.58
N GLY A 94 13.76 -31.69 -18.25
CA GLY A 94 13.29 -32.98 -17.75
C GLY A 94 13.14 -34.02 -18.84
N THR A 95 12.18 -34.92 -18.67
CA THR A 95 11.93 -36.05 -19.56
C THR A 95 11.38 -35.58 -20.91
N ALA A 96 12.01 -36.01 -22.01
CA ALA A 96 11.58 -35.66 -23.35
C ALA A 96 10.11 -36.04 -23.61
N GLY A 97 9.36 -35.13 -24.22
CA GLY A 97 7.94 -35.33 -24.54
C GLY A 97 6.96 -35.15 -23.37
N LEU A 98 7.44 -34.92 -22.14
CA LEU A 98 6.62 -34.68 -20.95
C LEU A 98 5.73 -33.45 -21.14
N ARG A 99 4.45 -33.59 -20.79
CA ARG A 99 3.50 -32.46 -20.70
C ARG A 99 3.54 -31.91 -19.28
N VAL A 100 3.67 -30.58 -19.19
CA VAL A 100 3.76 -29.85 -17.94
C VAL A 100 2.60 -28.86 -17.90
N ALA A 101 1.74 -28.97 -16.90
CA ALA A 101 0.63 -28.05 -16.71
C ALA A 101 1.12 -26.68 -16.18
N ALA A 102 0.32 -25.64 -16.41
CA ALA A 102 0.47 -24.36 -15.75
C ALA A 102 0.40 -24.52 -14.21
N GLY A 103 0.85 -23.49 -13.49
CA GLY A 103 0.72 -23.42 -12.04
C GLY A 103 1.95 -23.87 -11.25
N LEU A 104 3.03 -24.28 -11.91
CA LEU A 104 4.29 -24.62 -11.24
C LEU A 104 4.89 -23.38 -10.57
N GLN A 105 5.22 -23.51 -9.29
CA GLN A 105 5.80 -22.44 -8.49
C GLN A 105 7.31 -22.58 -8.36
N PHE A 106 8.02 -21.47 -8.51
CA PHE A 106 9.48 -21.41 -8.41
C PHE A 106 9.97 -20.10 -7.81
N ARG A 107 11.22 -20.10 -7.34
CA ARG A 107 11.93 -18.90 -6.87
C ARG A 107 13.29 -18.81 -7.56
N ALA A 108 13.77 -17.59 -7.78
CA ALA A 108 15.17 -17.37 -8.11
C ALA A 108 16.06 -17.86 -6.96
N ILE A 109 17.26 -18.34 -7.27
CA ILE A 109 18.25 -18.69 -6.24
C ILE A 109 18.55 -17.44 -5.40
N ASN A 110 18.48 -17.56 -4.08
CA ASN A 110 18.61 -16.47 -3.11
C ASN A 110 17.54 -15.36 -3.23
N GLY A 111 16.47 -15.58 -3.99
CA GLY A 111 15.34 -14.66 -4.13
C GLY A 111 14.18 -14.98 -3.18
N SER A 112 13.47 -13.96 -2.71
CA SER A 112 12.29 -14.10 -1.85
C SER A 112 10.96 -14.12 -2.61
N VAL A 113 10.92 -13.57 -3.83
CA VAL A 113 9.70 -13.49 -4.64
C VAL A 113 9.35 -14.84 -5.24
N LEU A 114 8.08 -15.21 -5.11
CA LEU A 114 7.50 -16.43 -5.68
C LEU A 114 6.94 -16.14 -7.08
N TYR A 115 7.22 -17.03 -8.02
CA TYR A 115 6.75 -16.96 -9.40
C TYR A 115 5.93 -18.21 -9.73
N GLN A 116 5.09 -18.10 -10.75
CA GLN A 116 4.24 -19.20 -11.20
C GLN A 116 4.18 -19.27 -12.73
N THR A 117 4.22 -20.47 -13.30
CA THR A 117 3.94 -20.69 -14.72
C THR A 117 2.46 -20.44 -15.03
N THR A 118 2.19 -19.82 -16.17
CA THR A 118 0.85 -19.31 -16.55
C THR A 118 0.24 -20.04 -17.75
N ALA A 119 1.01 -20.92 -18.39
CA ALA A 119 0.57 -21.72 -19.52
C ALA A 119 1.10 -23.14 -19.38
N ASP A 120 0.45 -24.07 -20.07
CA ASP A 120 0.95 -25.43 -20.24
C ASP A 120 2.15 -25.43 -21.21
N THR A 121 3.04 -26.39 -21.08
CA THR A 121 4.13 -26.60 -22.03
C THR A 121 4.41 -28.09 -22.25
N ARG A 122 5.11 -28.41 -23.32
CA ARG A 122 5.61 -29.75 -23.60
C ARG A 122 7.11 -29.69 -23.79
N LEU A 123 7.84 -30.54 -23.08
CA LEU A 123 9.28 -30.65 -23.25
C LEU A 123 9.58 -31.31 -24.60
N GLY A 124 10.44 -30.69 -25.39
CA GLY A 124 10.86 -31.21 -26.70
C GLY A 124 11.75 -32.45 -26.58
N ASP A 125 12.30 -32.90 -27.70
CA ASP A 125 13.08 -34.15 -27.78
C ASP A 125 14.38 -34.09 -26.97
N LYS A 126 14.91 -32.89 -26.72
CA LYS A 126 16.06 -32.64 -25.84
C LYS A 126 15.68 -32.49 -24.36
N GLY A 127 14.42 -32.75 -24.00
CA GLY A 127 13.94 -32.61 -22.63
C GLY A 127 13.78 -31.17 -22.15
N ALA A 128 13.77 -30.17 -23.05
CA ALA A 128 13.65 -28.76 -22.68
C ALA A 128 12.36 -28.13 -23.23
N GLY A 129 11.76 -27.21 -22.48
CA GLY A 129 10.57 -26.48 -22.90
C GLY A 129 10.50 -25.09 -22.27
N THR A 130 10.07 -24.11 -23.05
CA THR A 130 9.87 -22.73 -22.58
C THR A 130 8.40 -22.52 -22.24
N VAL A 131 8.12 -21.76 -21.18
CA VAL A 131 6.77 -21.48 -20.71
C VAL A 131 6.66 -20.08 -20.14
N SER A 132 5.53 -19.42 -20.37
CA SER A 132 5.24 -18.11 -19.78
C SER A 132 5.04 -18.22 -18.28
N ALA A 133 5.58 -17.27 -17.54
CA ALA A 133 5.44 -17.19 -16.09
C ALA A 133 5.28 -15.75 -15.62
N ARG A 134 4.80 -15.59 -14.39
CA ARG A 134 4.66 -14.29 -13.73
C ARG A 134 5.01 -14.35 -12.25
N ALA A 135 5.41 -13.21 -11.70
CA ALA A 135 5.52 -13.02 -10.26
C ALA A 135 4.12 -13.15 -9.62
N MET A 136 4.05 -13.79 -8.45
CA MET A 136 2.81 -13.92 -7.69
C MET A 136 2.47 -12.63 -6.91
N THR A 137 3.47 -11.81 -6.62
CA THR A 137 3.31 -10.48 -6.04
C THR A 137 3.53 -9.42 -7.12
N ALA A 138 2.66 -8.40 -7.15
CA ALA A 138 2.89 -7.21 -7.95
C ALA A 138 4.03 -6.36 -7.38
N GLY A 139 4.67 -5.55 -8.21
CA GLY A 139 5.78 -4.68 -7.81
C GLY A 139 7.08 -4.94 -8.57
N MET A 140 8.01 -4.01 -8.43
CA MET A 140 9.33 -4.05 -9.08
C MET A 140 10.23 -5.14 -8.51
N ALA A 141 9.97 -5.60 -7.28
CA ALA A 141 10.71 -6.70 -6.65
C ALA A 141 10.66 -8.01 -7.46
N GLY A 142 9.63 -8.20 -8.30
CA GLY A 142 9.51 -9.35 -9.18
C GLY A 142 10.38 -9.28 -10.45
N ASN A 143 11.03 -8.15 -10.74
CA ASN A 143 11.90 -8.04 -11.90
C ASN A 143 13.23 -8.76 -11.64
N LEU A 144 13.70 -9.53 -12.62
CA LEU A 144 14.98 -10.25 -12.55
C LEU A 144 15.82 -9.97 -13.80
N GLY A 145 17.14 -10.19 -13.67
CA GLY A 145 18.03 -10.25 -14.83
C GLY A 145 17.69 -11.44 -15.72
N ASP A 146 17.98 -11.32 -17.02
CA ASP A 146 17.76 -12.42 -17.95
C ASP A 146 18.67 -13.61 -17.62
N ASN A 147 18.17 -14.82 -17.89
CA ASN A 147 18.85 -16.09 -17.60
C ASN A 147 19.18 -16.31 -16.11
N THR A 148 18.36 -15.77 -15.20
CA THR A 148 18.51 -16.00 -13.76
C THR A 148 18.19 -17.46 -13.41
N ALA A 149 19.07 -18.12 -12.66
CA ALA A 149 18.82 -19.47 -12.16
C ALA A 149 17.76 -19.46 -11.04
N GLY A 150 16.90 -20.47 -11.03
CA GLY A 150 15.87 -20.67 -10.02
C GLY A 150 15.64 -22.13 -9.68
N THR A 151 14.75 -22.36 -8.73
CA THR A 151 14.38 -23.68 -8.24
C THR A 151 12.86 -23.78 -8.08
N LEU A 152 12.28 -24.86 -8.58
CA LEU A 152 10.89 -25.23 -8.34
C LEU A 152 10.67 -25.54 -6.87
N LEU A 153 9.53 -25.10 -6.31
CA LEU A 153 9.15 -25.45 -4.94
C LEU A 153 8.74 -26.93 -4.84
N SER A 154 8.12 -27.45 -5.89
CA SER A 154 7.77 -28.84 -6.04
C SER A 154 7.90 -29.21 -7.51
N ALA A 155 8.81 -30.13 -7.81
CA ALA A 155 9.01 -30.63 -9.16
C ALA A 155 8.14 -31.90 -9.36
N PRO A 156 7.22 -31.91 -10.35
CA PRO A 156 6.52 -33.12 -10.73
C PRO A 156 7.50 -34.21 -11.19
N GLN A 157 7.06 -35.47 -11.13
CA GLN A 157 7.87 -36.60 -11.60
C GLN A 157 8.31 -36.39 -13.06
N GLY A 158 9.60 -36.58 -13.32
CA GLY A 158 10.19 -36.45 -14.65
C GLY A 158 10.55 -35.02 -15.04
N LEU A 159 10.38 -34.02 -14.15
CA LEU A 159 10.87 -32.65 -14.32
C LEU A 159 12.07 -32.40 -13.40
N ASP A 160 13.08 -31.69 -13.88
CA ASP A 160 14.20 -31.25 -13.05
C ASP A 160 13.75 -30.15 -12.08
N SER A 161 14.35 -30.09 -10.89
CA SER A 161 14.03 -29.05 -9.91
C SER A 161 14.58 -27.68 -10.27
N THR A 162 15.58 -27.61 -11.16
CA THR A 162 16.18 -26.36 -11.63
C THR A 162 15.35 -25.73 -12.75
N VAL A 163 15.24 -24.41 -12.73
CA VAL A 163 14.58 -23.63 -13.78
C VAL A 163 15.48 -22.48 -14.20
N THR A 164 15.51 -22.15 -15.49
CA THR A 164 16.18 -20.94 -15.99
C THR A 164 15.13 -19.89 -16.28
N ILE A 165 15.18 -18.77 -15.57
CA ILE A 165 14.28 -17.63 -15.75
C ILE A 165 14.87 -16.78 -16.88
N THR A 166 14.40 -17.02 -18.11
CA THR A 166 14.99 -16.40 -19.31
C THR A 166 14.69 -14.92 -19.38
N SER A 167 13.50 -14.49 -18.94
CA SER A 167 13.16 -13.09 -18.72
C SER A 167 12.07 -12.95 -17.67
N MET A 168 12.11 -11.89 -16.87
CA MET A 168 11.05 -11.55 -15.91
C MET A 168 11.03 -10.04 -15.66
N ARG A 169 10.14 -9.33 -16.36
CA ARG A 169 10.15 -7.84 -16.44
C ARG A 169 8.74 -7.27 -16.41
N GLY A 170 8.62 -5.95 -16.36
CA GLY A 170 7.33 -5.25 -16.40
C GLY A 170 6.61 -5.21 -15.05
N GLY A 171 7.27 -5.62 -13.97
CA GLY A 171 6.80 -5.37 -12.61
C GLY A 171 6.94 -3.88 -12.29
N THR A 172 5.86 -3.25 -11.87
CA THR A 172 5.82 -1.82 -11.49
C THR A 172 5.14 -1.67 -10.15
N GLU A 173 5.59 -0.67 -9.38
CA GLU A 173 4.93 -0.31 -8.12
C GLU A 173 3.57 0.36 -8.37
N ALA A 174 2.72 0.35 -7.34
CA ALA A 174 1.51 1.16 -7.36
C ALA A 174 1.88 2.64 -7.49
N GLU A 175 0.99 3.41 -8.12
CA GLU A 175 1.18 4.86 -8.24
C GLU A 175 1.24 5.50 -6.86
N SER A 176 2.24 6.35 -6.64
CA SER A 176 2.39 7.08 -5.39
C SER A 176 1.36 8.22 -5.29
N ASP A 177 1.05 8.62 -4.06
CA ASP A 177 0.13 9.73 -3.77
C ASP A 177 0.57 11.02 -4.46
N ALA A 178 1.88 11.32 -4.45
CA ALA A 178 2.42 12.49 -5.13
C ALA A 178 2.19 12.45 -6.66
N SER A 179 2.30 11.28 -7.28
CA SER A 179 2.07 11.12 -8.72
C SER A 179 0.58 11.22 -9.06
N LEU A 180 -0.29 10.61 -8.24
CA LEU A 180 -1.74 10.73 -8.38
C LEU A 180 -2.21 12.17 -8.22
N LEU A 181 -1.72 12.87 -7.18
CA LEU A 181 -2.02 14.28 -6.92
C LEU A 181 -1.59 15.15 -8.10
N ALA A 182 -0.38 14.95 -8.64
CA ALA A 182 0.09 15.71 -9.79
C ALA A 182 -0.83 15.56 -11.01
N ARG A 183 -1.30 14.34 -11.31
CA ARG A 183 -2.28 14.08 -12.39
C ARG A 183 -3.62 14.75 -12.12
N LEU A 184 -4.11 14.68 -10.89
CA LEU A 184 -5.36 15.33 -10.49
C LEU A 184 -5.28 16.85 -10.67
N LEU A 185 -4.21 17.48 -10.18
CA LEU A 185 -4.00 18.93 -10.30
C LEU A 185 -3.85 19.37 -11.76
N GLU A 186 -3.17 18.59 -12.60
CA GLU A 186 -3.07 18.89 -14.04
C GLU A 186 -4.46 18.87 -14.69
N LEU A 187 -5.27 17.86 -14.40
CA LEU A 187 -6.64 17.76 -14.90
C LEU A 187 -7.54 18.91 -14.39
N MET A 188 -7.31 19.39 -13.16
CA MET A 188 -8.01 20.55 -12.61
C MET A 188 -7.61 21.86 -13.31
N ARG A 189 -6.34 22.02 -13.68
CA ARG A 189 -5.82 23.22 -14.37
C ARG A 189 -6.17 23.23 -15.86
N ARG A 190 -6.26 22.06 -16.48
CA ARG A 190 -6.55 21.90 -17.92
C ARG A 190 -7.69 20.90 -18.11
N PRO A 191 -8.95 21.33 -17.91
CA PRO A 191 -10.10 20.46 -18.16
C PRO A 191 -10.14 20.04 -19.64
N PRO A 192 -10.49 18.78 -19.95
CA PRO A 192 -10.76 18.37 -21.32
C PRO A 192 -11.92 19.21 -21.89
N ALA A 193 -11.84 19.54 -23.18
CA ALA A 193 -12.84 20.33 -23.89
C ALA A 193 -14.21 19.65 -23.98
#